data_AF-A0A0M1JH99-F1
#
_entry.id   AF-A0A0M1JH99-F1
#
_cell.length_a   1.000
_cell.length_b   1.000
_cell.length_c   1.000
_cell.angle_alpha   90.00
_cell.angle_beta   90.00
_cell.angle_gamma   90.00
#
_symmetry.space_group_name_H-M   'P 1'
#
loop_
_entity.id
_entity.type
_entity.pdbx_description
1 polymer ?
#
loop_
_entity_poly.entity_id
_entity_poly.type
_entity_poly.pdbx_seq_one_letter_code
_entity_poly.pdbx_strand_id
1 'polypeptide(L)'
;MEDIDFFVDTMTRKCGISTRGLAKLCGVYESTLRGVLKKADSTEKVEGGVRGNYETELYKILKGREIFLKDVRGNSPILNGKEIKAILHDVCFDVAHYYSGKGYAEAHATVGKMGRFGTEQFIMIQVGFIPLPESIMLDDIEYLIAKETVQVNKSRQEEVQFFTNPITGKCGIELQGLCYICGGVALKHVKTFLEAQQDPYVQANHPQQIVKASICAKVLEHFGHQHKPRKTVAQHWAKTLNPIVPVLHQKTNYQAPAVTDRESMLQAEIANLKQEIEHLQQLAHQTRGSGNMDWHDFLVRFLKQ
;
A
#
# COMPACT_ATOMS: atom_id res chain seq x y z
N MET A 1 15.73 -17.50 4.63
CA MET A 1 14.71 -17.43 3.57
C MET A 1 15.01 -18.42 2.45
N GLU A 2 16.18 -19.05 2.44
CA GLU A 2 16.45 -20.23 1.61
C GLU A 2 15.39 -21.33 1.87
N ASP A 3 14.97 -21.99 0.78
CA ASP A 3 13.91 -23.02 0.67
C ASP A 3 12.44 -22.56 0.70
N ILE A 4 12.13 -21.29 0.43
CA ILE A 4 10.74 -20.86 0.22
C ILE A 4 10.58 -20.50 -1.26
N ASP A 5 9.77 -21.29 -1.97
CA ASP A 5 9.46 -21.02 -3.37
C ASP A 5 8.28 -20.06 -3.47
N PHE A 6 8.53 -18.92 -4.10
CA PHE A 6 7.53 -17.90 -4.42
C PHE A 6 7.26 -17.93 -5.92
N PHE A 7 6.02 -17.62 -6.32
CA PHE A 7 5.59 -17.69 -7.70
C PHE A 7 4.80 -16.44 -8.08
N VAL A 8 5.05 -15.94 -9.29
CA VAL A 8 4.26 -14.89 -9.93
C VAL A 8 3.99 -15.34 -11.36
N ASP A 9 2.73 -15.32 -11.77
CA ASP A 9 2.35 -15.37 -13.17
C ASP A 9 2.59 -13.99 -13.78
N THR A 10 3.55 -13.88 -14.70
CA THR A 10 3.94 -12.60 -15.30
C THR A 10 2.86 -11.99 -16.19
N MET A 11 1.92 -12.80 -16.69
CA MET A 11 0.83 -12.33 -17.57
C MET A 11 -0.36 -11.84 -16.76
N THR A 12 -0.79 -12.60 -15.75
CA THR A 12 -1.96 -12.26 -14.93
C THR A 12 -1.63 -11.46 -13.68
N ARG A 13 -0.34 -11.37 -13.32
CA ARG A 13 0.19 -10.84 -12.06
C ARG A 13 -0.28 -11.57 -10.80
N LYS A 14 -1.10 -12.63 -10.92
CA LYS A 14 -1.46 -13.49 -9.79
C LYS A 14 -0.19 -14.09 -9.21
N CYS A 15 -0.12 -14.16 -7.90
CA CYS A 15 1.07 -14.65 -7.20
C CYS A 15 0.72 -15.55 -6.01
N GLY A 16 1.71 -16.32 -5.57
CA GLY A 16 1.51 -17.30 -4.52
C GLY A 16 2.80 -17.86 -3.93
N ILE A 17 2.65 -18.69 -2.90
CA ILE A 17 3.75 -19.34 -2.18
C ILE A 17 3.56 -20.86 -2.28
N SER A 18 4.64 -21.64 -2.47
CA SER A 18 4.52 -23.10 -2.40
C SER A 18 3.91 -23.55 -1.07
N THR A 19 3.15 -24.64 -1.10
CA THR A 19 2.57 -25.23 0.13
C THR A 19 3.64 -25.49 1.20
N ARG A 20 4.82 -25.96 0.78
CA ARG A 20 5.97 -26.16 1.68
C ARG A 20 6.49 -24.83 2.24
N GLY A 21 6.67 -23.84 1.37
CA GLY A 21 7.13 -22.51 1.74
C GLY A 21 6.20 -21.84 2.76
N LEU A 22 4.89 -21.87 2.52
CA LEU A 22 3.90 -21.31 3.43
C LEU A 22 3.87 -22.06 4.78
N ALA A 23 4.02 -23.38 4.78
CA ALA A 23 4.12 -24.16 6.02
C ALA A 23 5.32 -23.73 6.87
N LYS A 24 6.49 -23.53 6.24
CA LYS A 24 7.71 -23.00 6.89
C LYS A 24 7.47 -21.59 7.45
N LEU A 25 6.82 -20.70 6.68
CA LEU A 25 6.47 -19.35 7.13
C LEU A 25 5.46 -19.33 8.30
N CYS A 26 4.63 -20.36 8.43
CA CYS A 26 3.66 -20.47 9.51
C CYS A 26 4.18 -21.27 10.72
N GLY A 27 5.38 -21.85 10.66
CA GLY A 27 5.91 -22.69 11.74
C GLY A 27 5.18 -24.03 11.89
N VAL A 28 4.63 -24.57 10.79
CA VAL A 28 3.86 -25.83 10.81
C VAL A 28 4.43 -26.88 9.85
N TYR A 29 4.12 -28.14 10.11
CA TYR A 29 4.45 -29.22 9.18
C TYR A 29 3.69 -29.10 7.87
N GLU A 30 4.38 -29.33 6.75
CA GLU A 30 3.79 -29.31 5.40
C GLU A 30 2.59 -30.25 5.28
N SER A 31 2.63 -31.41 5.94
CA SER A 31 1.55 -32.40 5.96
C SER A 31 0.26 -31.85 6.57
N THR A 32 0.36 -31.04 7.62
CA THR A 32 -0.79 -30.38 8.28
C THR A 32 -1.49 -29.45 7.31
N LEU A 33 -0.73 -28.56 6.66
CA LEU A 33 -1.29 -27.58 5.73
C LEU A 33 -1.84 -28.27 4.47
N ARG A 34 -1.10 -29.22 3.89
CA ARG A 34 -1.52 -30.00 2.72
C ARG A 34 -2.84 -30.73 2.96
N GLY A 35 -3.05 -31.28 4.16
CA GLY A 35 -4.28 -31.99 4.52
C GLY A 35 -5.51 -31.08 4.50
N VAL A 36 -5.38 -29.85 5.01
CA VAL A 36 -6.48 -28.86 5.01
C VAL A 36 -6.75 -28.35 3.60
N LEU A 37 -5.71 -27.98 2.85
CA LEU A 37 -5.86 -27.47 1.49
C LEU A 37 -6.49 -28.49 0.54
N LYS A 38 -6.08 -29.77 0.62
CA LYS A 38 -6.66 -30.84 -0.21
C LYS A 38 -8.17 -30.96 0.03
N LYS A 39 -8.62 -30.84 1.28
CA LYS A 39 -10.05 -30.91 1.65
C LYS A 39 -10.83 -29.71 1.11
N ALA A 40 -10.27 -28.51 1.27
CA ALA A 40 -10.90 -27.28 0.80
C ALA A 40 -10.98 -27.23 -0.75
N ASP A 41 -9.93 -27.62 -1.46
CA ASP A 41 -9.87 -27.69 -2.93
C ASP A 41 -10.84 -28.74 -3.52
N SER A 42 -11.00 -29.88 -2.83
CA SER A 42 -11.89 -30.96 -3.29
C SER A 42 -13.39 -30.64 -3.23
N THR A 43 -13.79 -29.54 -2.57
CA THR A 43 -15.22 -29.18 -2.44
C THR A 43 -15.84 -28.54 -3.67
N GLU A 44 -15.05 -28.12 -4.68
CA GLU A 44 -15.60 -27.74 -6.00
C GLU A 44 -16.19 -28.95 -6.76
N LYS A 45 -15.86 -30.19 -6.37
CA LYS A 45 -16.24 -31.40 -7.13
C LYS A 45 -17.30 -32.29 -6.49
N VAL A 46 -17.74 -32.01 -5.26
CA VAL A 46 -18.71 -32.89 -4.57
C VAL A 46 -19.71 -32.08 -3.75
N GLU A 47 -20.81 -31.68 -4.39
CA GLU A 47 -22.08 -31.42 -3.70
C GLU A 47 -22.61 -32.74 -3.14
N GLY A 48 -22.07 -33.20 -2.01
CA GLY A 48 -22.58 -34.41 -1.36
C GLY A 48 -21.55 -35.24 -0.63
N GLY A 49 -21.46 -35.04 0.68
CA GLY A 49 -21.02 -36.08 1.60
C GLY A 49 -19.51 -36.14 1.86
N VAL A 50 -19.05 -35.35 2.83
CA VAL A 50 -17.94 -35.77 3.70
C VAL A 50 -18.35 -35.53 5.15
N ARG A 51 -18.35 -36.61 5.93
CA ARG A 51 -18.72 -36.73 7.36
C ARG A 51 -18.34 -35.48 8.19
N GLY A 52 -19.33 -34.87 8.83
CA GLY A 52 -19.25 -33.61 9.60
C GLY A 52 -18.40 -33.59 10.88
N ASN A 53 -17.42 -34.49 11.05
CA ASN A 53 -16.65 -34.61 12.29
C ASN A 53 -15.23 -34.01 12.25
N TYR A 54 -14.82 -33.30 11.19
CA TYR A 54 -13.45 -32.76 11.05
C TYR A 54 -13.38 -31.38 10.36
N GLU A 55 -14.38 -30.51 10.53
CA GLU A 55 -14.32 -29.13 10.04
C GLU A 55 -13.45 -28.27 10.96
N THR A 56 -12.16 -28.17 10.65
CA THR A 56 -11.28 -27.20 11.33
C THR A 56 -11.70 -25.76 11.00
N GLU A 57 -11.48 -24.82 11.92
CA GLU A 57 -11.73 -23.39 11.66
C GLU A 57 -11.00 -22.88 10.39
N LEU A 58 -9.77 -23.35 10.14
CA LEU A 58 -9.05 -23.02 8.91
C LEU A 58 -9.76 -23.53 7.66
N TYR A 59 -10.33 -24.75 7.69
CA TYR A 59 -11.13 -25.26 6.58
C TYR A 59 -12.35 -24.37 6.28
N LYS A 60 -13.04 -23.87 7.31
CA LYS A 60 -14.20 -22.97 7.12
C LYS A 60 -13.80 -21.66 6.44
N ILE A 61 -12.61 -21.13 6.76
CA ILE A 61 -12.05 -19.92 6.14
C ILE A 61 -11.73 -20.14 4.65
N LEU A 62 -11.30 -21.35 4.28
CA LEU A 62 -10.82 -21.69 2.94
C LEU A 62 -11.90 -22.28 2.02
N LYS A 63 -12.99 -22.79 2.57
CA LYS A 63 -14.04 -23.47 1.82
C LYS A 63 -14.66 -22.55 0.76
N GLY A 64 -14.79 -23.06 -0.46
CA GLY A 64 -15.43 -22.35 -1.57
C GLY A 64 -14.59 -21.24 -2.21
N ARG A 65 -13.28 -21.22 -1.97
CA ARG A 65 -12.36 -20.24 -2.56
C ARG A 65 -11.45 -20.89 -3.60
N GLU A 66 -11.00 -20.08 -4.55
CA GLU A 66 -9.86 -20.44 -5.42
C GLU A 66 -8.60 -20.46 -4.53
N ILE A 67 -7.98 -21.64 -4.36
CA ILE A 67 -6.85 -21.81 -3.42
C ILE A 67 -5.52 -21.71 -4.13
N PHE A 68 -5.41 -22.33 -5.31
CA PHE A 68 -4.14 -22.54 -5.97
C PHE A 68 -3.96 -21.59 -7.14
N LEU A 69 -2.75 -21.05 -7.26
CA LEU A 69 -2.31 -20.28 -8.40
C LEU A 69 -2.31 -21.18 -9.64
N LYS A 70 -2.99 -20.72 -10.69
CA LYS A 70 -3.03 -21.34 -12.01
C LYS A 70 -2.76 -20.29 -13.08
N ASP A 71 -2.10 -20.69 -14.16
CA ASP A 71 -1.91 -19.85 -15.34
C ASP A 71 -3.24 -19.63 -16.09
N VAL A 72 -3.22 -18.82 -17.15
CA VAL A 72 -4.39 -18.53 -18.02
C VAL A 72 -5.01 -19.80 -18.62
N ARG A 73 -4.24 -20.89 -18.76
CA ARG A 73 -4.67 -22.19 -19.29
C ARG A 73 -5.12 -23.16 -18.18
N GLY A 74 -5.08 -22.73 -16.91
CA GLY A 74 -5.46 -23.54 -15.76
C GLY A 74 -4.36 -24.44 -15.20
N ASN A 75 -3.11 -24.31 -15.64
CA ASN A 75 -2.00 -25.16 -15.21
C ASN A 75 -1.33 -24.64 -13.94
N SER A 76 -0.82 -25.56 -13.11
CA SER A 76 -0.01 -25.18 -11.94
C SER A 76 1.42 -24.77 -12.35
N PRO A 77 2.11 -23.94 -11.55
CA PRO A 77 3.50 -23.60 -11.77
C PRO A 77 4.41 -24.84 -11.86
N ILE A 78 5.44 -24.78 -12.70
CA ILE A 78 6.44 -25.85 -12.84
C ILE A 78 7.77 -25.36 -12.28
N LEU A 79 8.35 -26.10 -11.35
CA LEU A 79 9.68 -25.86 -10.79
C LEU A 79 10.52 -27.13 -10.97
N ASN A 80 11.69 -27.01 -11.60
CA ASN A 80 12.59 -28.14 -11.88
C ASN A 80 11.88 -29.33 -12.55
N GLY A 81 11.00 -29.05 -13.52
CA GLY A 81 10.25 -30.07 -14.26
C GLY A 81 9.11 -30.74 -13.49
N LYS A 82 8.76 -30.26 -12.28
CA LYS A 82 7.66 -30.80 -11.47
C LYS A 82 6.61 -29.73 -11.22
N GLU A 83 5.35 -30.13 -11.29
CA GLU A 83 4.24 -29.27 -10.88
C GLU A 83 4.30 -28.97 -9.38
N ILE A 84 4.19 -27.69 -9.04
CA ILE A 84 4.16 -27.18 -7.68
C ILE A 84 2.79 -26.54 -7.43
N LYS A 85 2.16 -26.95 -6.33
CA LYS A 85 0.94 -26.30 -5.83
C LYS A 85 1.32 -25.04 -5.05
N ALA A 86 1.32 -23.91 -5.74
CA ALA A 86 1.43 -22.58 -5.16
C ALA A 86 0.05 -22.09 -4.70
N ILE A 87 -0.04 -21.58 -3.49
CA ILE A 87 -1.26 -21.07 -2.85
C ILE A 87 -1.37 -19.58 -3.14
N LEU A 88 -2.55 -19.09 -3.54
CA LEU A 88 -2.76 -17.68 -3.86
C LEU A 88 -2.46 -16.76 -2.67
N HIS A 89 -1.99 -15.53 -2.97
CA HIS A 89 -1.49 -14.58 -1.97
C HIS A 89 -2.52 -14.22 -0.87
N ASP A 90 -3.79 -14.05 -1.23
CA ASP A 90 -4.88 -13.75 -0.29
C ASP A 90 -5.10 -14.93 0.67
N VAL A 91 -5.11 -16.15 0.13
CA VAL A 91 -5.19 -17.38 0.92
C VAL A 91 -3.96 -17.58 1.78
N CYS A 92 -2.77 -17.21 1.30
CA CYS A 92 -1.53 -17.24 2.09
C CYS A 92 -1.63 -16.36 3.34
N PHE A 93 -2.21 -15.15 3.20
CA PHE A 93 -2.43 -14.25 4.32
C PHE A 93 -3.37 -14.87 5.36
N ASP A 94 -4.50 -15.43 4.92
CA ASP A 94 -5.50 -16.01 5.82
C ASP A 94 -4.96 -17.21 6.60
N VAL A 95 -4.17 -18.06 5.95
CA VAL A 95 -3.48 -19.18 6.60
C VAL A 95 -2.47 -18.67 7.64
N ALA A 96 -1.64 -17.69 7.28
CA ALA A 96 -0.66 -17.11 8.20
C ALA A 96 -1.34 -16.41 9.39
N HIS A 97 -2.42 -15.68 9.13
CA HIS A 97 -3.22 -15.00 10.15
C HIS A 97 -3.88 -16.00 11.11
N TYR A 98 -4.42 -17.10 10.58
CA TYR A 98 -4.98 -18.19 11.39
C TYR A 98 -3.95 -18.75 12.38
N TYR A 99 -2.75 -19.11 11.90
CA TYR A 99 -1.71 -19.66 12.78
C TYR A 99 -1.11 -18.62 13.71
N SER A 100 -1.02 -17.35 13.29
CA SER A 100 -0.66 -16.24 14.18
C SER A 100 -1.65 -16.13 15.34
N GLY A 101 -2.96 -16.20 15.06
CA GLY A 101 -4.00 -16.19 16.10
C GLY A 101 -3.98 -17.42 17.04
N LYS A 102 -3.31 -18.50 16.62
CA LYS A 102 -3.06 -19.69 17.45
C LYS A 102 -1.76 -19.61 18.26
N GLY A 103 -1.01 -18.51 18.16
CA GLY A 103 0.21 -18.28 18.94
C GLY A 103 1.51 -18.74 18.27
N TYR A 104 1.50 -19.08 16.97
CA TYR A 104 2.72 -19.45 16.25
C TYR A 104 3.56 -18.20 15.95
N ALA A 105 4.79 -18.15 16.48
CA ALA A 105 5.65 -16.97 16.40
C ALA A 105 6.09 -16.66 14.95
N GLU A 106 6.41 -17.70 14.17
CA GLU A 106 6.77 -17.59 12.76
C GLU A 106 5.62 -17.03 11.94
N ALA A 107 4.40 -17.53 12.19
CA ALA A 107 3.19 -17.03 11.54
C ALA A 107 2.94 -15.56 11.89
N HIS A 108 3.12 -15.16 13.15
CA HIS A 108 2.98 -13.77 13.58
C HIS A 108 3.99 -12.84 12.88
N ALA A 109 5.26 -13.25 12.80
CA ALA A 109 6.28 -12.51 12.08
C ALA A 109 5.98 -12.41 10.57
N THR A 110 5.47 -13.49 9.97
CA THR A 110 5.05 -13.52 8.57
C THR A 110 3.89 -12.57 8.31
N VAL A 111 2.85 -12.57 9.15
CA VAL A 111 1.72 -11.63 9.08
C VAL A 111 2.21 -10.19 9.21
N GLY A 112 3.15 -9.92 10.12
CA GLY A 112 3.76 -8.59 10.24
C GLY A 112 4.47 -8.13 8.96
N LYS A 113 5.19 -9.03 8.27
CA LYS A 113 5.84 -8.72 6.98
C LYS A 113 4.84 -8.51 5.86
N MET A 114 3.86 -9.41 5.72
CA MET A 114 2.80 -9.31 4.72
C MET A 114 1.93 -8.06 4.95
N GLY A 115 1.60 -7.72 6.20
CA GLY A 115 0.79 -6.55 6.54
C GLY A 115 1.48 -5.21 6.28
N ARG A 116 2.83 -5.16 6.29
CA ARG A 116 3.58 -3.92 5.99
C ARG A 116 3.54 -3.53 4.52
N PHE A 117 3.53 -4.52 3.61
CA PHE A 117 3.65 -4.28 2.17
C PHE A 117 2.40 -4.68 1.37
N GLY A 118 1.49 -5.45 1.97
CA GLY A 118 0.51 -6.26 1.26
C GLY A 118 1.12 -7.62 0.87
N THR A 119 0.34 -8.70 0.98
CA THR A 119 0.83 -10.06 0.75
C THR A 119 1.30 -10.29 -0.69
N GLU A 120 0.59 -9.71 -1.65
CA GLU A 120 0.95 -9.73 -3.07
C GLU A 120 2.33 -9.12 -3.28
N GLN A 121 2.52 -7.89 -2.80
CA GLN A 121 3.78 -7.17 -2.90
C GLN A 121 4.92 -7.89 -2.19
N PHE A 122 4.63 -8.46 -1.02
CA PHE A 122 5.59 -9.28 -0.29
C PHE A 122 6.10 -10.43 -1.17
N ILE A 123 5.22 -11.17 -1.85
CA ILE A 123 5.60 -12.29 -2.74
C ILE A 123 6.37 -11.79 -3.96
N MET A 124 5.90 -10.72 -4.61
CA MET A 124 6.54 -10.13 -5.79
C MET A 124 7.98 -9.69 -5.53
N ILE A 125 8.24 -9.06 -4.38
CA ILE A 125 9.60 -8.69 -3.95
C ILE A 125 10.49 -9.93 -3.79
N GLN A 126 9.97 -11.03 -3.24
CA GLN A 126 10.77 -12.25 -3.01
C GLN A 126 11.19 -12.94 -4.31
N VAL A 127 10.38 -12.86 -5.37
CA VAL A 127 10.76 -13.39 -6.69
C VAL A 127 11.59 -12.41 -7.53
N GLY A 128 11.89 -11.22 -7.00
CA GLY A 128 12.52 -10.15 -7.78
C GLY A 128 11.65 -9.60 -8.91
N PHE A 129 10.34 -9.88 -8.88
CA PHE A 129 9.38 -9.30 -9.80
C PHE A 129 8.97 -7.96 -9.21
N ILE A 130 9.60 -6.89 -9.69
CA ILE A 130 9.15 -5.53 -9.44
C ILE A 130 8.24 -5.21 -10.63
N PRO A 131 6.89 -5.23 -10.48
CA PRO A 131 6.05 -4.71 -11.55
C PRO A 131 6.55 -3.29 -11.85
N LEU A 132 6.98 -3.02 -13.08
CA LEU A 132 7.36 -1.66 -13.42
C LEU A 132 6.14 -0.78 -13.13
N PRO A 133 6.23 0.17 -12.19
CA PRO A 133 5.12 1.05 -11.95
C PRO A 133 4.86 1.78 -13.26
N GLU A 134 3.61 1.79 -13.71
CA GLU A 134 3.26 2.65 -14.83
C GLU A 134 3.51 4.09 -14.38
N SER A 135 4.10 4.91 -15.24
CA SER A 135 4.34 6.31 -14.94
C SER A 135 3.85 7.21 -16.05
N ILE A 136 3.58 8.46 -15.69
CA ILE A 136 3.18 9.53 -16.60
C ILE A 136 3.91 10.81 -16.21
N MET A 137 4.33 11.59 -17.21
CA MET A 137 4.94 12.91 -17.00
C MET A 137 3.84 13.96 -16.87
N LEU A 138 3.85 14.71 -15.76
CA LEU A 138 2.96 15.83 -15.47
C LEU A 138 3.82 17.05 -15.10
N ASP A 139 3.85 18.07 -15.95
CA ASP A 139 4.70 19.27 -15.81
C ASP A 139 6.15 18.93 -15.40
N ASP A 140 6.81 18.09 -16.19
CA ASP A 140 8.18 17.59 -15.99
C ASP A 140 8.42 16.78 -14.71
N ILE A 141 7.35 16.43 -13.98
CA ILE A 141 7.41 15.55 -12.82
C ILE A 141 6.83 14.20 -13.21
N GLU A 142 7.64 13.14 -13.05
CA GLU A 142 7.18 11.77 -13.20
C GLU A 142 6.25 11.41 -12.03
N TYR A 143 5.06 10.88 -12.35
CA TYR A 143 4.13 10.30 -11.39
C TYR A 143 3.92 8.84 -11.69
N LEU A 144 3.92 8.01 -10.66
CA LEU A 144 3.42 6.63 -10.75
C LEU A 144 1.90 6.68 -10.87
N ILE A 145 1.33 5.95 -11.83
CA ILE A 145 -0.10 5.91 -12.13
C ILE A 145 -0.65 4.50 -12.00
N ALA A 146 -1.88 4.39 -11.51
CA ALA A 146 -2.67 3.17 -11.60
C ALA A 146 -4.08 3.51 -12.07
N LYS A 147 -4.67 2.62 -12.88
CA LYS A 147 -6.00 2.80 -13.48
C LYS A 147 -6.91 1.67 -13.05
N GLU A 148 -8.13 2.01 -12.66
CA GLU A 148 -9.14 1.02 -12.27
C GLU A 148 -10.50 1.39 -12.85
N THR A 149 -11.13 0.44 -13.53
CA THR A 149 -12.51 0.58 -14.01
C THR A 149 -13.48 0.40 -12.84
N VAL A 150 -14.25 1.44 -12.53
CA VAL A 150 -15.21 1.43 -11.42
C VAL A 150 -16.64 1.51 -11.95
N GLN A 151 -17.54 0.80 -11.28
CA GLN A 151 -18.97 0.92 -11.55
C GLN A 151 -19.54 2.14 -10.81
N VAL A 152 -19.91 3.19 -11.56
CA VAL A 152 -20.47 4.43 -10.97
C VAL A 152 -21.95 4.27 -10.67
N ASN A 153 -22.67 3.57 -11.55
CA ASN A 153 -24.06 3.17 -11.37
C ASN A 153 -24.35 1.88 -12.18
N LYS A 154 -25.60 1.40 -12.18
CA LYS A 154 -25.99 0.14 -12.83
C LYS A 154 -25.65 0.07 -14.33
N SER A 155 -25.58 1.20 -15.03
CA SER A 155 -25.38 1.27 -16.49
C SER A 155 -24.08 1.94 -16.92
N ARG A 156 -23.27 2.45 -15.99
CA ARG A 156 -22.08 3.25 -16.30
C ARG A 156 -20.85 2.75 -15.53
N GLN A 157 -19.81 2.45 -16.30
CA GLN A 157 -18.46 2.21 -15.81
C GLN A 157 -17.54 3.33 -16.30
N GLU A 158 -16.61 3.75 -15.46
CA GLU A 158 -15.65 4.80 -15.75
C GLU A 158 -14.27 4.39 -15.25
N GLU A 159 -13.20 4.95 -15.84
CA GLU A 159 -11.84 4.77 -15.35
C GLU A 159 -11.55 5.76 -14.22
N VAL A 160 -10.87 5.29 -13.17
CA VAL A 160 -10.35 6.11 -12.07
C VAL A 160 -8.84 6.00 -12.06
N GLN A 161 -8.18 7.15 -11.94
CA GLN A 161 -6.73 7.24 -11.93
C GLN A 161 -6.20 7.61 -10.55
N PHE A 162 -5.24 6.81 -10.08
CA PHE A 162 -4.52 6.99 -8.83
C PHE A 162 -3.09 7.41 -9.13
N PHE A 163 -2.56 8.34 -8.35
CA PHE A 163 -1.23 8.90 -8.58
C PHE A 163 -0.39 8.84 -7.32
N THR A 164 0.90 8.54 -7.47
CA THR A 164 1.90 8.71 -6.41
C THR A 164 3.14 9.37 -6.99
N ASN A 165 3.59 10.45 -6.35
CA ASN A 165 4.88 11.06 -6.67
C ASN A 165 6.01 10.14 -6.17
N PRO A 166 6.89 9.63 -7.03
CA PRO A 166 7.92 8.65 -6.68
C PRO A 166 9.03 9.22 -5.79
N ILE A 167 9.20 10.54 -5.75
CA ILE A 167 10.24 11.21 -4.94
C ILE A 167 9.73 11.49 -3.54
N THR A 168 8.52 12.05 -3.44
CA THR A 168 7.97 12.56 -2.17
C THR A 168 7.01 11.59 -1.48
N GLY A 169 6.54 10.55 -2.18
CA GLY A 169 5.49 9.65 -1.71
C GLY A 169 4.11 10.30 -1.59
N LYS A 170 3.95 11.58 -1.96
CA LYS A 170 2.63 12.24 -1.97
C LYS A 170 1.75 11.57 -3.02
N CYS A 171 0.58 11.10 -2.60
CA CYS A 171 -0.36 10.40 -3.47
C CYS A 171 -1.75 11.02 -3.44
N GLY A 172 -2.57 10.63 -4.42
CA GLY A 172 -3.89 11.20 -4.62
C GLY A 172 -4.70 10.52 -5.71
N ILE A 173 -5.90 11.05 -5.91
CA ILE A 173 -6.86 10.59 -6.92
C ILE A 173 -7.17 11.77 -7.83
N GLU A 174 -7.26 11.53 -9.14
CA GLU A 174 -7.78 12.52 -10.08
C GLU A 174 -9.15 13.02 -9.62
N LEU A 175 -9.40 14.34 -9.70
CA LEU A 175 -10.66 14.94 -9.27
C LEU A 175 -11.89 14.30 -9.94
N GLN A 176 -11.81 14.01 -11.24
CA GLN A 176 -12.92 13.40 -11.96
C GLN A 176 -13.15 11.95 -11.49
N GLY A 177 -12.07 11.17 -11.34
CA GLY A 177 -12.12 9.84 -10.73
C GLY A 177 -12.71 9.84 -9.32
N LEU A 178 -12.39 10.85 -8.50
CA LEU A 178 -12.97 11.03 -7.16
C LEU A 178 -14.50 11.22 -7.23
N CYS A 179 -15.01 11.94 -8.22
CA CYS A 179 -16.45 12.08 -8.44
C CYS A 179 -17.13 10.73 -8.74
N TYR A 180 -16.45 9.87 -9.50
CA TYR A 180 -16.94 8.53 -9.86
C TYR A 180 -17.05 7.62 -8.64
N ILE A 181 -15.99 7.51 -7.84
CA ILE A 181 -15.99 6.69 -6.62
C ILE A 181 -16.87 7.26 -5.50
N CYS A 182 -17.28 8.54 -5.59
CA CYS A 182 -18.35 9.10 -4.76
C CYS A 182 -19.77 8.72 -5.23
N GLY A 183 -19.93 7.81 -6.20
CA GLY A 183 -21.22 7.43 -6.77
C GLY A 183 -21.75 8.45 -7.78
N GLY A 184 -20.84 9.05 -8.56
CA GLY A 184 -21.16 10.00 -9.62
C GLY A 184 -21.66 11.35 -9.10
N VAL A 185 -21.17 11.79 -7.94
CA VAL A 185 -21.46 13.14 -7.42
C VAL A 185 -20.98 14.17 -8.44
N ALA A 186 -21.79 15.20 -8.70
CA ALA A 186 -21.43 16.20 -9.69
C ALA A 186 -20.15 16.94 -9.27
N LEU A 187 -19.27 17.20 -10.25
CA LEU A 187 -17.97 17.84 -10.06
C LEU A 187 -18.06 19.13 -9.24
N LYS A 188 -19.10 19.95 -9.47
CA LYS A 188 -19.35 21.18 -8.72
C LYS A 188 -19.41 20.96 -7.20
N HIS A 189 -20.10 19.90 -6.74
CA HIS A 189 -20.24 19.63 -5.31
C HIS A 189 -18.92 19.18 -4.68
N VAL A 190 -18.14 18.38 -5.39
CA VAL A 190 -16.81 17.98 -4.91
C VAL A 190 -15.89 19.20 -4.87
N LYS A 191 -15.88 20.04 -5.92
CA LYS A 191 -15.09 21.29 -5.95
C LYS A 191 -15.44 22.22 -4.79
N THR A 192 -16.72 22.46 -4.51
CA THR A 192 -17.14 23.28 -3.35
C THR A 192 -16.64 22.73 -2.02
N PHE A 193 -16.61 21.40 -1.85
CA PHE A 193 -16.02 20.80 -0.66
C PHE A 193 -14.50 21.04 -0.58
N LEU A 194 -13.80 20.90 -1.71
CA LEU A 194 -12.35 21.10 -1.79
C LEU A 194 -11.92 22.55 -1.55
N GLU A 195 -12.71 23.52 -1.99
CA GLU A 195 -12.48 24.95 -1.74
C GLU A 195 -12.45 25.30 -0.25
N ALA A 196 -13.14 24.52 0.59
CA ALA A 196 -13.11 24.67 2.04
C ALA A 196 -11.90 23.98 2.72
N GLN A 197 -11.07 23.25 1.97
CA GLN A 197 -9.89 22.57 2.51
C GLN A 197 -8.62 23.39 2.24
N GLN A 198 -7.70 23.37 3.20
CA GLN A 198 -6.38 23.95 3.01
C GLN A 198 -5.54 23.06 2.09
N ASP A 199 -5.04 23.63 0.98
CA ASP A 199 -4.13 22.99 0.02
C ASP A 199 -4.58 21.58 -0.42
N PRO A 200 -5.71 21.45 -1.14
CA PRO A 200 -6.34 20.16 -1.41
C PRO A 200 -5.67 19.31 -2.48
N TYR A 201 -4.78 19.90 -3.30
CA TYR A 201 -4.21 19.24 -4.48
C TYR A 201 -2.73 18.90 -4.28
N VAL A 202 -2.28 17.79 -4.86
CA VAL A 202 -0.86 17.39 -4.82
C VAL A 202 0.02 18.43 -5.51
N GLN A 203 -0.47 18.99 -6.62
CA GLN A 203 0.08 20.16 -7.30
C GLN A 203 -1.03 21.17 -7.51
N ALA A 204 -0.84 22.38 -7.00
CA ALA A 204 -1.76 23.48 -7.25
C ALA A 204 -1.73 23.88 -8.74
N ASN A 205 -2.89 24.18 -9.31
CA ASN A 205 -3.06 24.67 -10.69
C ASN A 205 -2.67 23.71 -11.84
N HIS A 206 -2.39 22.43 -11.56
CA HIS A 206 -2.14 21.45 -12.62
C HIS A 206 -3.46 20.99 -13.29
N PRO A 207 -3.53 20.85 -14.63
CA PRO A 207 -4.75 20.43 -15.35
C PRO A 207 -5.36 19.10 -14.88
N GLN A 208 -4.53 18.12 -14.53
CA GLN A 208 -4.96 16.80 -14.02
C GLN A 208 -5.69 16.87 -12.65
N GLN A 209 -5.60 17.99 -11.92
CA GLN A 209 -6.27 18.22 -10.63
C GLN A 209 -6.22 17.01 -9.66
N ILE A 210 -5.01 16.57 -9.27
CA ILE A 210 -4.84 15.41 -8.37
C ILE A 210 -5.14 15.84 -6.93
N VAL A 211 -6.22 15.31 -6.34
CA VAL A 211 -6.63 15.60 -4.95
C VAL A 211 -5.79 14.75 -4.00
N LYS A 212 -5.23 15.36 -2.95
CA LYS A 212 -4.39 14.65 -1.96
C LYS A 212 -5.16 13.52 -1.28
N ALA A 213 -4.50 12.38 -1.05
CA ALA A 213 -5.10 11.20 -0.42
C ALA A 213 -5.83 11.51 0.91
N SER A 214 -5.23 12.32 1.79
CA SER A 214 -5.87 12.74 3.05
C SER A 214 -7.17 13.52 2.85
N ILE A 215 -7.28 14.27 1.76
CA ILE A 215 -8.49 15.02 1.39
C ILE A 215 -9.48 14.11 0.67
N CYS A 216 -9.03 13.18 -0.18
CA CYS A 216 -9.89 12.15 -0.76
C CYS A 216 -10.63 11.36 0.33
N ALA A 217 -9.95 10.98 1.42
CA ALA A 217 -10.59 10.31 2.55
C ALA A 217 -11.71 11.17 3.18
N LYS A 218 -11.48 12.47 3.37
CA LYS A 218 -12.51 13.40 3.87
C LYS A 218 -13.69 13.54 2.91
N VAL A 219 -13.43 13.59 1.61
CA VAL A 219 -14.47 13.68 0.57
C VAL A 219 -15.35 12.43 0.60
N LEU A 220 -14.74 11.24 0.63
CA LEU A 220 -15.43 9.96 0.70
C LEU A 220 -16.28 9.86 1.99
N GLU A 221 -15.72 10.24 3.13
CA GLU A 221 -16.44 10.27 4.41
C GLU A 221 -17.62 11.24 4.37
N HIS A 222 -17.41 12.44 3.83
CA HIS A 222 -18.46 13.45 3.72
C HIS A 222 -19.63 12.96 2.87
N PHE A 223 -19.39 12.51 1.63
CA PHE A 223 -20.47 12.07 0.75
C PHE A 223 -21.05 10.70 1.13
N GLY A 224 -20.28 9.88 1.83
CA GLY A 224 -20.73 8.58 2.35
C GLY A 224 -21.65 8.72 3.57
N HIS A 225 -21.31 9.58 4.52
CA HIS A 225 -21.93 9.55 5.86
C HIS A 225 -22.61 10.87 6.28
N GLN A 226 -22.10 12.01 5.84
CA GLN A 226 -22.51 13.33 6.34
C GLN A 226 -23.50 14.04 5.42
N HIS A 227 -23.20 14.07 4.11
CA HIS A 227 -23.98 14.74 3.08
C HIS A 227 -25.30 14.02 2.79
N LYS A 228 -26.34 14.77 2.44
CA LYS A 228 -27.64 14.23 2.01
C LYS A 228 -27.88 14.53 0.52
N PRO A 229 -28.24 13.54 -0.31
CA PRO A 229 -28.36 12.12 0.01
C PRO A 229 -26.98 11.46 0.21
N ARG A 230 -26.93 10.49 1.13
CA ARG A 230 -25.74 9.66 1.37
C ARG A 230 -25.49 8.73 0.18
N LYS A 231 -24.22 8.50 -0.14
CA LYS A 231 -23.82 7.66 -1.29
C LYS A 231 -23.21 6.36 -0.79
N THR A 232 -23.90 5.24 -1.01
CA THR A 232 -23.41 3.89 -0.64
C THR A 232 -22.11 3.53 -1.35
N VAL A 233 -21.94 3.95 -2.60
CA VAL A 233 -20.69 3.78 -3.36
C VAL A 233 -19.53 4.50 -2.65
N ALA A 234 -19.75 5.74 -2.17
CA ALA A 234 -18.73 6.47 -1.41
C ALA A 234 -18.38 5.77 -0.10
N GLN A 235 -19.37 5.18 0.61
CA GLN A 235 -19.12 4.40 1.83
C GLN A 235 -18.27 3.16 1.56
N HIS A 236 -18.56 2.45 0.46
CA HIS A 236 -17.76 1.31 0.03
C HIS A 236 -16.31 1.72 -0.23
N TRP A 237 -16.09 2.77 -1.01
CA TRP A 237 -14.74 3.26 -1.32
C TRP A 237 -14.01 3.85 -0.11
N ALA A 238 -14.73 4.49 0.82
CA ALA A 238 -14.17 4.95 2.10
C ALA A 238 -13.59 3.76 2.89
N LYS A 239 -14.27 2.61 2.89
CA LYS A 239 -13.80 1.38 3.54
C LYS A 239 -12.65 0.72 2.76
N THR A 240 -12.79 0.59 1.44
CA THR A 240 -11.81 -0.07 0.56
C THR A 240 -10.47 0.67 0.55
N LEU A 241 -10.50 2.00 0.63
CA LEU A 241 -9.30 2.84 0.65
C LEU A 241 -8.90 3.22 2.09
N ASN A 242 -9.23 2.44 3.12
CA ASN A 242 -8.76 2.76 4.48
C ASN A 242 -7.70 1.74 4.95
N PRO A 243 -6.48 2.17 5.32
CA PRO A 243 -5.94 3.53 5.27
C PRO A 243 -5.52 3.96 3.85
N ILE A 244 -5.87 5.20 3.45
CA ILE A 244 -5.82 5.61 2.03
C ILE A 244 -4.42 5.69 1.45
N VAL A 245 -3.45 6.20 2.21
CA VAL A 245 -2.07 6.37 1.70
C VAL A 245 -1.43 5.01 1.39
N PRO A 246 -1.39 4.02 2.33
CA PRO A 246 -0.86 2.69 2.02
C PRO A 246 -1.57 2.00 0.85
N VAL A 247 -2.89 2.12 0.74
CA VAL A 247 -3.65 1.50 -0.35
C VAL A 247 -3.29 2.15 -1.69
N LEU A 248 -3.16 3.47 -1.77
CA LEU A 248 -2.76 4.14 -3.02
C LEU A 248 -1.30 3.84 -3.40
N HIS A 249 -0.40 3.76 -2.41
CA HIS A 249 0.98 3.32 -2.65
C HIS A 249 1.02 1.90 -3.22
N GLN A 250 0.25 0.98 -2.65
CA GLN A 250 0.12 -0.37 -3.18
C GLN A 250 -0.43 -0.37 -4.63
N LYS A 251 -1.50 0.38 -4.89
CA LYS A 251 -2.11 0.45 -6.24
C LYS A 251 -1.14 0.95 -7.30
N THR A 252 -0.39 2.00 -6.99
CA THR A 252 0.61 2.61 -7.89
C THR A 252 1.96 1.89 -7.89
N ASN A 253 2.05 0.80 -7.13
CA ASN A 253 3.27 0.05 -6.92
C ASN A 253 4.46 0.92 -6.46
N TYR A 254 4.16 1.93 -5.65
CA TYR A 254 5.15 2.83 -5.08
C TYR A 254 6.02 2.10 -4.07
N GLN A 255 7.33 2.22 -4.26
CA GLN A 255 8.32 1.81 -3.28
C GLN A 255 8.95 3.08 -2.72
N ALA A 256 8.89 3.24 -1.40
CA ALA A 256 9.57 4.34 -0.76
C ALA A 256 11.06 4.29 -1.16
N PRO A 257 11.65 5.41 -1.63
CA PRO A 257 13.09 5.48 -1.84
C PRO A 257 13.77 4.95 -0.58
N ALA A 258 14.65 3.96 -0.73
CA ALA A 258 15.48 3.55 0.39
C ALA A 258 16.22 4.81 0.84
N VAL A 259 16.08 5.20 2.10
CA VAL A 259 16.88 6.28 2.67
C VAL A 259 18.32 5.84 2.54
N THR A 260 18.99 6.31 1.50
CA THR A 260 20.39 5.99 1.28
C THR A 260 21.17 6.70 2.37
N ASP A 261 22.34 6.17 2.74
CA ASP A 261 23.21 6.80 3.73
C ASP A 261 23.46 8.29 3.41
N ARG A 262 23.46 8.65 2.12
CA ARG A 262 23.56 10.01 1.62
C ARG A 262 22.40 10.92 2.05
N GLU A 263 21.15 10.45 2.03
CA GLU A 263 19.99 11.25 2.47
C GLU A 263 19.97 11.43 3.98
N SER A 264 20.39 10.40 4.73
CA SER A 264 20.59 10.51 6.19
C SER A 264 21.68 11.52 6.52
N MET A 265 22.79 11.51 5.78
CA MET A 265 23.87 12.50 5.91
C MET A 265 23.39 13.91 5.57
N LEU A 266 22.61 14.08 4.49
CA LEU A 266 22.04 15.38 4.13
C LEU A 266 21.03 15.89 5.16
N GLN A 267 20.22 15.02 5.75
CA GLN A 267 19.31 15.41 6.84
C GLN A 267 20.07 15.82 8.10
N ALA A 268 21.14 15.11 8.44
CA ALA A 268 22.04 15.49 9.53
C ALA A 268 22.70 16.86 9.26
N GLU A 269 23.14 17.09 8.02
CA GLU A 269 23.74 18.37 7.61
C GLU A 269 22.74 19.52 7.63
N ILE A 270 21.50 19.30 7.17
CA ILE A 270 20.40 20.28 7.25
C ILE A 270 20.06 20.60 8.72
N ALA A 271 20.06 19.59 9.60
CA ALA A 271 19.81 19.81 11.02
C ALA A 271 20.93 20.66 11.65
N ASN A 272 22.18 20.38 11.29
CA ASN A 272 23.35 21.13 11.76
C ASN A 272 23.32 22.59 11.27
N LEU A 273 23.01 22.81 9.98
CA LEU A 273 22.86 24.16 9.41
C LEU A 273 21.73 24.96 10.06
N LYS A 274 20.63 24.31 10.45
CA LYS A 274 19.53 24.98 11.17
C LYS A 274 19.96 25.42 12.56
N GLN A 275 20.70 24.59 13.28
CA GLN A 275 21.25 24.96 14.59
C GLN A 275 22.24 26.12 14.48
N GLU A 276 23.09 26.13 13.46
CA GLU A 276 24.05 27.22 13.25
C GLU A 276 23.34 28.54 12.91
N ILE A 277 22.31 28.50 12.06
CA ILE A 277 21.49 29.69 11.76
C ILE A 277 20.83 30.22 13.04
N GLU A 278 20.29 29.36 13.89
CA GLU A 278 19.65 29.75 15.15
C GLU A 278 20.67 30.38 16.13
N HIS A 279 21.86 29.81 16.22
CA HIS A 279 22.96 30.35 17.03
C HIS A 279 23.44 31.72 16.52
N LEU A 280 23.64 31.88 15.21
CA LEU A 280 24.01 33.16 14.60
C LEU A 280 22.93 34.23 14.78
N GLN A 281 21.65 33.85 14.70
CA GLN A 281 20.53 34.75 14.99
C GLN A 281 20.52 35.21 16.44
N GLN A 282 20.83 34.32 17.40
CA GLN A 282 20.97 34.70 18.81
C GLN A 282 22.15 35.65 19.05
N LEU A 283 23.31 35.39 18.45
CA LEU A 283 24.48 36.27 18.52
C LEU A 283 24.19 37.66 17.92
N ALA A 284 23.49 37.71 16.78
CA ALA A 284 23.07 38.95 16.14
C ALA A 284 22.07 39.75 16.98
N HIS A 285 21.18 39.07 17.71
CA HIS A 285 20.25 39.72 18.63
C HIS A 285 20.94 40.28 19.88
N GLN A 286 21.92 39.56 20.42
CA GLN A 286 22.73 40.03 21.56
C GLN A 286 23.58 41.26 21.20
N THR A 287 24.12 41.31 19.98
CA THR A 287 24.91 42.47 19.50
C THR A 287 24.06 43.70 19.19
N ARG A 288 22.81 43.53 18.71
CA ARG A 288 21.87 44.66 18.51
C ARG A 288 21.38 45.31 19.82
N GLY A 289 21.43 44.60 20.95
CA GLY A 289 20.98 45.12 22.25
C GLY A 289 22.02 45.98 22.99
N SER A 290 23.30 45.90 22.62
CA SER A 290 24.38 46.67 23.24
C SER A 290 24.78 47.83 22.34
N GLY A 291 24.33 49.05 22.66
CA GLY A 291 24.56 50.27 21.87
C GLY A 291 26.02 50.74 21.74
N ASN A 292 27.01 49.89 22.09
CA ASN A 292 28.43 50.07 21.80
C ASN A 292 29.07 48.68 21.74
N MET A 293 29.30 48.19 20.51
CA MET A 293 29.91 46.89 20.29
C MET A 293 31.43 47.02 20.41
N ASP A 294 32.02 46.45 21.46
CA ASP A 294 33.47 46.29 21.54
C ASP A 294 33.88 45.13 20.63
N TRP A 295 34.23 45.48 19.38
CA TRP A 295 34.65 44.54 18.33
C TRP A 295 35.80 43.62 18.77
N HIS A 296 36.56 44.03 19.78
CA HIS A 296 37.65 43.24 20.33
C HIS A 296 37.15 42.00 21.08
N ASP A 297 36.07 42.11 21.87
CA ASP A 297 35.54 40.98 22.65
C ASP A 297 34.78 39.98 21.76
N PHE A 298 34.13 40.48 20.70
CA PHE A 298 33.48 39.64 19.68
C PHE A 298 34.50 38.79 18.89
N LEU A 299 35.58 39.40 18.39
CA LEU A 299 36.63 38.69 17.66
C LEU A 299 37.38 37.68 18.53
N VAL A 300 37.61 38.00 19.81
CA VAL A 300 38.28 37.07 20.74
C VAL A 300 37.44 35.82 21.04
N ARG A 301 36.10 35.95 21.08
CA ARG A 301 35.20 34.79 21.27
C ARG A 301 35.03 33.98 19.99
N PHE A 302 35.03 34.63 18.83
CA PHE A 302 34.89 33.96 17.54
C PHE A 302 36.15 33.16 17.14
N LEU A 303 37.35 33.64 17.51
CA LEU A 303 38.63 33.00 17.16
C LEU A 303 39.12 31.95 18.18
N LYS A 304 38.37 31.71 19.27
CA LYS A 304 38.71 30.72 20.31
C LYS A 304 37.89 29.42 20.23
N GLN A 305 37.02 29.28 19.23
CA GLN A 305 36.42 28.00 18.83
C GLN A 305 37.16 27.45 17.62
#